data_AF-A0AA88VWQ3-F1
#
_entry.id   AF-A0AA88VWQ3-F1
#
_cell.length_a   1.000
_cell.length_b   1.000
_cell.length_c   1.000
_cell.angle_alpha   90.00
_cell.angle_beta   90.00
_cell.angle_gamma   90.00
#
_symmetry.space_group_name_H-M   'P 1'
#
loop_
_entity.id
_entity.type
_entity.pdbx_description
1 polymer ?
#
loop_
_entity_poly.entity_id
_entity_poly.type
_entity_poly.pdbx_seq_one_letter_code
_entity_poly.pdbx_strand_id
1 'polypeptide(L)' 'MVVIYKRLRIQGFIVFDYYPGYSKYLDMVLSYIRDGRIVHVEDIAEGIESIPKALEGLFEGRNVGKQVVVVAPE' A
#
# COMPACT_ATOMS: atom_id res chain seq x y z
N MET A 1 14.75 26.82 4.19
CA MET A 1 13.71 27.25 5.15
C MET A 1 12.39 27.53 4.42
N VAL A 2 11.79 26.53 3.75
CA VAL A 2 10.61 26.73 2.87
C VAL A 2 9.28 26.53 3.60
N VAL A 3 9.27 25.72 4.66
CA VAL A 3 8.08 25.36 5.45
C VAL A 3 7.39 26.60 6.06
N ILE A 4 8.17 27.53 6.62
CA ILE A 4 7.65 28.72 7.30
C ILE A 4 7.04 29.71 6.29
N TYR A 5 7.79 30.09 5.27
CA TYR A 5 7.32 31.08 4.29
C TYR A 5 6.16 30.57 3.43
N LYS A 6 6.10 29.26 3.17
CA LYS A 6 4.95 28.64 2.48
C LYS A 6 3.83 28.20 3.43
N ARG A 7 4.01 28.36 4.75
CA ARG A 7 3.05 27.96 5.78
C ARG A 7 2.58 26.51 5.59
N LEU A 8 3.52 25.60 5.33
CA LEU A 8 3.19 24.19 5.05
C LEU A 8 2.68 23.51 6.31
N ARG A 9 1.63 22.68 6.17
CA ARG A 9 1.17 21.76 7.22
C ARG A 9 1.91 20.43 7.08
N ILE A 10 2.61 20.01 8.13
CA ILE A 10 3.23 18.69 8.26
C ILE A 10 2.46 17.94 9.35
N GLN A 11 1.77 16.87 8.98
CA GLN A 11 0.88 16.14 9.89
C GLN A 11 1.03 14.63 9.65
N GLY A 12 1.40 13.90 10.71
CA GLY A 12 1.32 12.43 10.72
C GLY A 12 -0.12 11.96 10.95
N PHE A 13 -0.40 10.73 10.56
CA PHE A 13 -1.65 10.03 10.85
C PHE A 13 -1.41 8.53 10.95
N ILE A 14 -2.34 7.80 11.56
CA ILE A 14 -2.31 6.35 11.69
C ILE A 14 -3.63 5.78 11.16
N VAL A 15 -3.57 4.73 10.32
CA VAL A 15 -4.77 4.16 9.68
C VAL A 15 -5.81 3.65 10.68
N PHE A 16 -5.37 3.19 11.86
CA PHE A 16 -6.22 2.68 12.92
C PHE A 16 -7.27 3.70 13.40
N ASP A 17 -6.95 5.01 13.35
CA ASP A 17 -7.88 6.09 13.73
C ASP A 17 -9.06 6.24 12.74
N TYR A 18 -8.93 5.67 11.54
CA TYR A 18 -9.89 5.85 10.43
C TYR A 18 -10.69 4.58 10.11
N TYR A 19 -10.48 3.48 10.83
CA TYR A 19 -11.26 2.25 10.61
C TYR A 19 -12.78 2.39 10.71
N PRO A 20 -13.36 3.31 11.51
CA PRO A 20 -14.80 3.56 11.46
C PRO A 20 -15.33 3.93 10.05
N GLY A 21 -14.46 4.47 9.17
CA GLY A 21 -14.80 4.81 7.79
C GLY A 21 -14.53 3.69 6.76
N TYR A 22 -14.01 2.53 7.19
CA TYR A 22 -13.52 1.50 6.27
C TYR A 22 -14.59 0.94 5.33
N SER A 23 -15.80 0.69 5.83
CA SER A 23 -16.92 0.20 5.00
C SER A 23 -17.24 1.16 3.86
N LYS A 24 -17.33 2.47 4.15
CA LYS A 24 -17.58 3.51 3.16
C LYS A 24 -16.45 3.60 2.13
N TYR A 25 -15.20 3.41 2.58
CA TYR A 25 -14.06 3.35 1.69
C TYR A 25 -14.13 2.15 0.75
N LEU A 26 -14.50 0.96 1.25
CA LEU A 26 -14.67 -0.24 0.44
C LEU A 26 -15.72 -0.06 -0.66
N ASP A 27 -16.89 0.48 -0.32
CA ASP A 27 -17.97 0.74 -1.28
C ASP A 27 -17.49 1.60 -2.46
N MET A 28 -16.69 2.62 -2.16
CA MET A 28 -16.12 3.52 -3.17
C MET A 28 -14.99 2.85 -3.98
N VAL A 29 -13.99 2.29 -3.30
CA VAL A 29 -12.75 1.83 -3.97
C VAL A 29 -13.00 0.60 -4.83
N LEU A 30 -13.89 -0.30 -4.42
CA LEU A 30 -14.20 -1.51 -5.20
C LEU A 30 -14.86 -1.17 -6.53
N SER A 31 -15.76 -0.18 -6.57
CA SER A 31 -16.30 0.33 -7.84
C SER A 31 -15.18 0.87 -8.72
N TYR A 32 -14.24 1.63 -8.16
CA TYR A 32 -13.19 2.26 -8.96
C TYR A 32 -12.20 1.23 -9.53
N ILE A 33 -11.89 0.18 -8.78
CA ILE A 33 -11.07 -0.94 -9.25
C ILE A 33 -11.80 -1.68 -10.39
N ARG A 34 -13.08 -2.04 -10.20
CA ARG A 34 -13.89 -2.74 -11.21
C ARG A 34 -14.03 -1.94 -12.50
N ASP A 35 -14.19 -0.62 -12.39
CA ASP A 35 -14.33 0.28 -13.53
C ASP A 35 -12.98 0.66 -14.17
N GLY A 36 -11.86 0.13 -13.67
CA GLY A 36 -10.51 0.42 -14.18
C GLY A 36 -10.00 1.84 -13.86
N ARG A 37 -10.72 2.61 -13.04
CA ARG A 37 -10.31 3.95 -12.58
C ARG A 37 -9.17 3.91 -11.59
N ILE A 38 -9.03 2.80 -10.87
CA ILE A 38 -7.87 2.48 -10.03
C ILE A 38 -7.24 1.21 -10.57
N VAL A 39 -5.95 1.29 -10.90
CA VAL A 39 -5.10 0.14 -11.26
C VAL A 39 -4.14 -0.10 -10.10
N HIS A 40 -4.09 -1.32 -9.58
CA HIS A 40 -3.06 -1.70 -8.61
C HIS A 40 -1.90 -2.37 -9.33
N VAL A 41 -0.69 -2.23 -8.77
CA VAL A 41 0.51 -2.95 -9.22
C VAL A 41 1.06 -3.70 -8.02
N GLU A 42 1.28 -4.99 -8.20
CA GLU A 42 1.82 -5.88 -7.19
C GLU A 42 3.14 -6.48 -7.67
N ASP A 43 4.06 -6.64 -6.73
CA ASP A 43 5.29 -7.40 -6.89
C ASP A 43 5.11 -8.70 -6.11
N ILE A 44 5.01 -9.82 -6.82
CA ILE A 44 4.60 -11.10 -6.26
C ILE A 44 5.82 -12.01 -6.14
N ALA A 45 6.12 -12.42 -4.91
CA ALA A 45 7.07 -13.48 -4.62
C ALA A 45 6.33 -14.78 -4.28
N GLU A 46 6.86 -15.91 -4.71
CA GLU A 46 6.28 -17.24 -4.50
C GLU A 46 7.00 -17.96 -3.37
N GLY A 47 6.24 -18.64 -2.51
CA GLY A 47 6.75 -19.47 -1.42
C GLY A 47 7.02 -18.69 -0.13
N ILE A 48 6.74 -19.33 1.00
CA ILE A 48 6.93 -18.75 2.35
C ILE A 48 8.41 -18.43 2.63
N GLU A 49 9.31 -19.21 2.05
CA GLU A 49 10.75 -19.04 2.12
C GLU A 49 11.25 -17.75 1.46
N SER A 50 10.44 -17.14 0.59
CA SER A 50 10.77 -15.86 -0.06
C SER A 50 10.59 -14.65 0.85
N ILE A 51 9.86 -14.77 1.96
CA ILE A 51 9.52 -13.65 2.87
C ILE A 51 10.76 -12.85 3.30
N PRO A 52 11.86 -13.46 3.79
CA PRO A 52 13.02 -12.68 4.24
C PRO A 52 13.62 -11.82 3.12
N LYS A 53 13.74 -12.38 1.91
CA LYS A 53 14.30 -11.69 0.75
C LYS A 53 13.35 -10.61 0.21
N ALA A 54 12.05 -10.87 0.21
CA ALA A 54 11.04 -9.90 -0.21
C ALA A 54 10.97 -8.71 0.76
N LEU A 55 11.09 -8.97 2.07
CA LEU A 55 11.13 -7.92 3.10
C LEU A 55 12.40 -7.09 3.03
N GLU A 56 13.57 -7.72 2.85
CA GLU A 56 14.83 -7.01 2.62
C GLU A 56 14.72 -6.10 1.38
N GLY A 57 14.18 -6.63 0.28
CA GLY A 57 13.97 -5.87 -0.96
C GLY A 57 13.10 -4.62 -0.79
N LEU A 58 12.14 -4.63 0.14
CA LEU A 58 11.33 -3.45 0.46
C LEU A 58 12.18 -2.28 0.99
N PHE A 59 13.20 -2.55 1.80
CA PHE A 59 14.09 -1.52 2.36
C PHE A 59 15.15 -1.04 1.37
N GLU A 60 15.43 -1.84 0.34
CA GLU A 60 16.32 -1.50 -0.76
C GLU A 60 15.60 -0.87 -1.96
N GLY A 61 14.27 -0.79 -1.92
CA GLY A 61 13.45 -0.28 -3.01
C GLY A 61 13.43 -1.17 -4.26
N ARG A 62 13.62 -2.49 -4.08
CA ARG A 62 13.61 -3.47 -5.18
C ARG A 62 12.21 -3.76 -5.71
N ASN A 63 11.16 -3.58 -4.90
CA ASN A 63 9.79 -3.92 -5.26
C ASN A 63 9.17 -2.93 -6.26
N VAL A 64 8.51 -3.45 -7.29
CA VAL A 64 7.70 -2.63 -8.21
C VAL A 64 6.22 -2.73 -7.83
N GLY A 65 5.75 -1.77 -7.03
CA GLY A 65 4.38 -1.77 -6.51
C GLY A 65 4.29 -2.43 -5.13
N LYS A 66 3.12 -2.96 -4.78
CA LYS A 66 2.89 -3.57 -3.46
C LYS A 66 3.53 -4.96 -3.41
N GLN A 67 4.51 -5.16 -2.53
CA GLN A 67 5.07 -6.49 -2.27
C GLN A 67 4.00 -7.41 -1.66
N VAL A 68 3.81 -8.58 -2.29
CA VAL A 68 2.96 -9.69 -1.86
C VAL A 68 3.80 -10.98 -1.87
N VAL A 69 3.50 -11.90 -0.96
CA VAL A 69 4.07 -13.25 -0.96
C VAL A 69 2.93 -14.26 -1.03
N VAL A 70 2.93 -15.09 -2.07
CA VAL A 70 2.01 -16.21 -2.21
C VAL A 70 2.56 -17.37 -1.39
N VAL A 71 1.87 -17.73 -0.31
CA VAL A 71 2.33 -18.76 0.64
C VAL A 71 1.93 -20.16 0.18
N ALA A 72 0.73 -20.30 -0.41
CA ALA A 72 0.22 -21.53 -0.96
C ALA A 72 -0.65 -21.20 -2.18
N PRO A 73 -0.62 -22.02 -3.25
CA PRO A 73 -1.59 -21.93 -4.33
C PRO A 73 -2.98 -22.31 -3.82
N GLU A 74 -4.00 -21.82 -4.53
CA GLU A 74 -5.40 -22.24 -4.35
C GLU A 74 -5.61 -23.71 -4.74
#